data_AF-A0A7S4V4K4-F1
#
_entry.id   AF-A0A7S4V4K4-F1
#
_cell.length_a   1.000
_cell.length_b   1.000
_cell.length_c   1.000
_cell.angle_alpha   90.00
_cell.angle_beta   90.00
_cell.angle_gamma   90.00
#
_symmetry.space_group_name_H-M   'P 1'
#
loop_
_entity.id
_entity.type
_entity.pdbx_description
1 polymer ?
#
loop_
_entity_poly.entity_id
_entity_poly.type
_entity_poly.pdbx_seq_one_letter_code
_entity_poly.pdbx_strand_id
1 'polypeptide(L)'
;TSLASWQTNTSTSVLPEEQILLDENLLSKNQSYCHVEALEISPQIPDKMAYSVDFTGDEIYDIYIQDLSTGKMVDSLKGVESDGSIEWGDDDNTIYYIKMDDLHRPYQVYCHSLNSEEEEEEDELLFEEEDELFWVSLEKSQDSNYLFIHSSSAETSEVHYIHLKTPEEKLQCVAQRRLKVLYDVEHRNGSWFIVTNVNQTVNKRFMMCEALPNCQDLWQDVSDEKEILFNGGEVRAIDTITPFVHHAVITGREGGLPRVWIVSFDDNDRSEE
;
A
#
# COMPACT_ATOMS: atom_id res chain seq x y z
N THR A 1 -34.98 24.75 -13.25
CA THR A 1 -33.86 23.94 -13.78
C THR A 1 -34.17 22.50 -13.49
N SER A 2 -34.56 21.73 -14.50
CA SER A 2 -34.91 20.32 -14.35
C SER A 2 -33.63 19.53 -14.12
N LEU A 3 -33.52 18.84 -12.97
CA LEU A 3 -32.50 17.81 -12.78
C LEU A 3 -32.72 16.75 -13.86
N ALA A 4 -31.68 16.45 -14.63
CA ALA A 4 -31.73 15.35 -15.58
C ALA A 4 -31.99 14.05 -14.78
N SER A 5 -33.04 13.32 -15.14
CA SER A 5 -33.27 11.97 -14.63
C SER A 5 -32.07 11.10 -15.01
N TRP A 6 -31.39 10.54 -14.02
CA TRP A 6 -30.39 9.50 -14.23
C TRP A 6 -31.01 8.36 -15.03
N GLN A 7 -30.57 8.19 -16.28
CA GLN A 7 -31.01 7.10 -17.14
C GLN A 7 -30.14 5.87 -16.83
N THR A 8 -30.74 4.85 -16.21
CA THR A 8 -30.17 3.51 -16.03
C THR A 8 -30.28 2.70 -17.33
N ASN A 9 -29.80 3.26 -18.45
CA ASN A 9 -29.81 2.53 -19.70
C ASN A 9 -28.64 1.54 -19.66
N THR A 10 -28.93 0.31 -19.27
CA THR A 10 -28.03 -0.86 -19.10
C THR A 10 -27.45 -1.39 -20.42
N SER A 11 -27.27 -0.53 -21.41
CA SER A 11 -26.44 -0.83 -22.58
C SER A 11 -25.31 0.19 -22.65
N THR A 12 -24.47 0.23 -21.62
CA THR A 12 -23.10 0.67 -21.81
C THR A 12 -22.53 -0.22 -22.90
N SER A 13 -22.10 0.39 -24.01
CA SER A 13 -21.44 -0.36 -25.07
C SER A 13 -20.18 -0.97 -24.49
N VAL A 14 -20.18 -2.29 -24.33
CA VAL A 14 -18.96 -3.06 -24.11
C VAL A 14 -17.99 -2.61 -25.19
N LEU A 15 -16.86 -2.01 -24.79
CA LEU A 15 -15.87 -1.58 -25.77
C LEU A 15 -15.41 -2.83 -26.53
N PRO A 16 -15.19 -2.76 -27.85
CA PRO A 16 -14.56 -3.88 -28.56
C PRO A 16 -13.28 -4.26 -27.82
N GLU A 17 -13.13 -5.54 -27.47
CA GLU A 17 -11.99 -6.09 -26.72
C GLU A 17 -11.99 -5.83 -25.20
N GLU A 18 -13.08 -5.34 -24.61
CA GLU A 18 -13.25 -5.31 -23.15
C GLU A 18 -13.26 -6.73 -22.55
N GLN A 19 -12.50 -6.92 -21.47
CA GLN A 19 -12.47 -8.14 -20.68
C GLN A 19 -13.04 -7.84 -19.28
N ILE A 20 -14.04 -8.62 -18.88
CA ILE A 20 -14.54 -8.58 -17.50
C ILE A 20 -13.55 -9.36 -16.63
N LEU A 21 -12.92 -8.67 -15.68
CA LEU A 21 -12.00 -9.29 -14.72
C LEU A 21 -12.79 -10.01 -13.61
N LEU A 22 -13.71 -9.28 -12.96
CA LEU A 22 -14.59 -9.81 -11.92
C LEU A 22 -16.00 -9.25 -12.09
N ASP A 23 -17.02 -10.12 -12.07
CA ASP A 23 -18.43 -9.71 -12.04
C ASP A 23 -18.98 -9.92 -10.62
N GLU A 24 -18.98 -8.85 -9.84
CA GLU A 24 -19.48 -8.85 -8.46
C GLU A 24 -20.98 -9.18 -8.37
N ASN A 25 -21.78 -8.98 -9.43
CA ASN A 25 -23.19 -9.37 -9.44
C ASN A 25 -23.35 -10.89 -9.51
N LEU A 26 -22.44 -11.57 -10.23
CA LEU A 26 -22.39 -13.03 -10.25
C LEU A 26 -21.81 -13.58 -8.95
N LEU A 27 -20.78 -12.93 -8.40
CA LEU A 27 -20.15 -13.30 -7.14
C LEU A 27 -21.14 -13.23 -5.96
N SER A 28 -21.91 -12.14 -5.89
CA SER A 28 -22.94 -11.92 -4.86
C SER A 28 -24.22 -12.73 -5.05
N LYS A 29 -24.31 -13.58 -6.09
CA LYS A 29 -25.54 -14.30 -6.41
C LYS A 29 -25.91 -15.26 -5.27
N ASN A 30 -27.09 -15.04 -4.69
CA ASN A 30 -27.62 -15.74 -3.51
C ASN A 30 -26.96 -15.38 -2.18
N GLN A 31 -26.10 -14.35 -2.14
CA GLN A 31 -25.57 -13.79 -0.92
C GLN A 31 -26.42 -12.58 -0.48
N SER A 32 -26.60 -12.41 0.84
CA SER A 32 -27.26 -11.23 1.39
C SER A 32 -26.34 -10.02 1.49
N TYR A 33 -25.03 -10.26 1.47
CA TYR A 33 -23.96 -9.27 1.52
C TYR A 33 -22.79 -9.76 0.66
N CYS A 34 -22.06 -8.84 0.06
CA CYS A 34 -20.87 -9.11 -0.74
C CYS A 34 -20.07 -7.82 -0.82
N HIS A 35 -18.84 -7.84 -0.34
CA HIS A 35 -17.90 -6.75 -0.42
C HIS A 35 -16.57 -7.27 -0.93
N VAL A 36 -16.11 -6.74 -2.05
CA VAL A 36 -14.75 -6.99 -2.57
C VAL A 36 -13.88 -5.84 -2.11
N GLU A 37 -12.86 -6.12 -1.31
CA GLU A 37 -11.96 -5.09 -0.76
C GLU A 37 -10.81 -4.80 -1.73
N ALA A 38 -10.06 -5.83 -2.10
CA ALA A 38 -8.92 -5.73 -2.99
C ALA A 38 -9.15 -6.53 -4.28
N LEU A 39 -8.59 -6.01 -5.39
CA LEU A 39 -8.47 -6.71 -6.66
C LEU A 39 -7.14 -6.31 -7.29
N GLU A 40 -6.22 -7.25 -7.38
CA GLU A 40 -4.84 -7.03 -7.80
C GLU A 40 -4.46 -8.00 -8.92
N ILE A 41 -3.80 -7.49 -9.97
CA ILE A 41 -3.33 -8.29 -11.10
C ILE A 41 -1.86 -8.65 -10.91
N SER A 42 -1.48 -9.88 -11.27
CA SER A 42 -0.08 -10.32 -11.20
C SER A 42 0.84 -9.42 -12.04
N PRO A 43 2.03 -9.05 -11.53
CA PRO A 43 2.78 -7.91 -12.04
C PRO A 43 3.64 -8.20 -13.28
N GLN A 44 4.16 -9.41 -13.46
CA GLN A 44 5.10 -9.73 -14.55
C GLN A 44 4.37 -10.21 -15.79
N ILE A 45 3.57 -11.27 -15.63
CA ILE A 45 2.63 -11.76 -16.64
C ILE A 45 1.24 -11.53 -16.05
N PRO A 46 0.45 -10.58 -16.57
CA PRO A 46 -0.87 -10.26 -16.03
C PRO A 46 -1.91 -11.31 -16.44
N ASP A 47 -1.71 -12.55 -15.99
CA ASP A 47 -2.52 -13.73 -16.27
C ASP A 47 -3.26 -14.25 -15.03
N LYS A 48 -2.98 -13.70 -13.84
CA LYS A 48 -3.70 -13.99 -12.59
C LYS A 48 -4.29 -12.72 -12.00
N MET A 49 -5.41 -12.89 -11.32
CA MET A 49 -6.07 -11.88 -10.52
C MET A 49 -6.25 -12.44 -9.11
N ALA A 50 -5.74 -11.73 -8.11
CA ALA A 50 -6.06 -11.95 -6.71
C ALA A 50 -7.19 -10.99 -6.33
N TYR A 51 -8.17 -11.47 -5.57
CA TYR A 51 -9.20 -10.61 -4.98
C TYR A 51 -9.62 -11.13 -3.61
N SER A 52 -10.01 -10.21 -2.73
CA SER A 52 -10.51 -10.51 -1.39
C SER A 52 -12.02 -10.24 -1.33
N VAL A 53 -12.77 -11.10 -0.64
CA VAL A 53 -14.23 -10.94 -0.52
C VAL A 53 -14.77 -11.32 0.85
N ASP A 54 -15.66 -10.48 1.37
CA ASP A 54 -16.47 -10.69 2.57
C ASP A 54 -17.94 -10.86 2.16
N PHE A 55 -18.58 -11.95 2.59
CA PHE A 55 -20.00 -12.26 2.35
C PHE A 55 -20.90 -12.06 3.57
N THR A 56 -20.35 -11.67 4.71
CA THR A 56 -21.05 -11.58 5.99
C THR A 56 -21.12 -10.14 6.53
N GLY A 57 -20.15 -9.29 6.20
CA GLY A 57 -20.06 -7.90 6.65
C GLY A 57 -19.32 -7.73 7.97
N ASP A 58 -18.49 -8.69 8.36
CA ASP A 58 -17.62 -8.64 9.53
C ASP A 58 -16.21 -8.09 9.22
N GLU A 59 -15.97 -7.68 7.97
CA GLU A 59 -14.68 -7.16 7.50
C GLU A 59 -13.56 -8.21 7.59
N ILE A 60 -13.94 -9.51 7.57
CA ILE A 60 -13.03 -10.64 7.43
C ILE A 60 -13.16 -11.20 6.01
N TYR A 61 -12.04 -11.27 5.31
CA TYR A 61 -12.04 -11.59 3.88
C TYR A 61 -11.40 -12.94 3.59
N ASP A 62 -12.04 -13.69 2.70
CA ASP A 62 -11.41 -14.80 1.99
C ASP A 62 -10.67 -14.24 0.77
N ILE A 63 -9.46 -14.73 0.49
CA ILE A 63 -8.67 -14.34 -0.68
C ILE A 63 -8.74 -15.44 -1.74
N TYR A 64 -8.90 -15.04 -3.00
CA TYR A 64 -9.05 -15.92 -4.16
C TYR A 64 -8.08 -15.50 -5.26
N ILE A 65 -7.41 -16.47 -5.87
CA ILE A 65 -6.50 -16.23 -6.99
C ILE A 65 -7.04 -16.99 -8.20
N GLN A 66 -7.33 -16.26 -9.28
CA GLN A 66 -7.96 -16.77 -10.48
C GLN A 66 -7.07 -16.55 -11.71
N ASP A 67 -6.94 -17.57 -12.55
CA ASP A 67 -6.33 -17.46 -13.88
C ASP A 67 -7.29 -16.69 -14.81
N LEU A 68 -6.84 -15.54 -15.33
CA LEU A 68 -7.61 -14.64 -16.18
C LEU A 68 -7.88 -15.21 -17.57
N SER A 69 -7.05 -16.15 -18.05
CA SER A 69 -7.18 -16.74 -19.38
C SER A 69 -8.26 -17.83 -19.44
N THR A 70 -8.40 -18.59 -18.35
CA THR A 70 -9.31 -19.73 -18.23
C THR A 70 -10.52 -19.43 -17.34
N GLY A 71 -10.44 -18.40 -16.51
CA GLY A 71 -11.42 -18.08 -15.49
C GLY A 71 -11.47 -19.09 -14.35
N LYS A 72 -10.46 -19.96 -14.20
CA LYS A 72 -10.41 -20.98 -13.14
C LYS A 72 -9.71 -20.44 -11.90
N MET A 73 -10.20 -20.85 -10.73
CA MET A 73 -9.47 -20.64 -9.48
C MET A 73 -8.18 -21.44 -9.52
N VAL A 74 -7.05 -20.77 -9.27
CA VAL A 74 -5.74 -21.40 -9.12
C VAL A 74 -5.42 -21.64 -7.66
N ASP A 75 -5.86 -20.76 -6.75
CA ASP A 75 -5.63 -20.88 -5.32
C ASP A 75 -6.67 -20.08 -4.50
N SER A 76 -6.77 -20.33 -3.20
CA SER A 76 -7.60 -19.55 -2.27
C SER A 76 -7.16 -19.69 -0.82
N LEU A 77 -7.13 -18.58 -0.08
CA LEU A 77 -6.91 -18.53 1.36
C LEU A 77 -8.24 -18.22 2.05
N LYS A 78 -8.79 -19.19 2.76
CA LYS A 78 -10.12 -19.07 3.39
C LYS A 78 -10.07 -19.21 4.89
N GLY A 79 -10.87 -18.41 5.60
CA GLY A 79 -10.91 -18.44 7.06
C GLY A 79 -9.55 -18.12 7.69
N VAL A 80 -8.74 -17.31 7.00
CA VAL A 80 -7.43 -16.85 7.48
C VAL A 80 -7.54 -15.57 8.31
N GLU A 81 -8.75 -15.11 8.64
CA GLU A 81 -8.98 -13.87 9.41
C GLU A 81 -8.30 -12.65 8.75
N SER A 82 -8.34 -12.54 7.43
CA SER A 82 -7.66 -11.46 6.71
C SER A 82 -8.46 -10.16 6.70
N ASP A 83 -7.76 -9.02 6.77
CA ASP A 83 -8.35 -7.68 6.64
C ASP A 83 -8.70 -7.32 5.18
N GLY A 84 -8.40 -8.20 4.23
CA GLY A 84 -8.71 -8.05 2.81
C GLY A 84 -7.61 -7.39 1.98
N SER A 85 -6.53 -6.91 2.59
CA SER A 85 -5.38 -6.36 1.87
C SER A 85 -4.60 -7.46 1.14
N ILE A 86 -4.18 -7.17 -0.09
CA ILE A 86 -3.40 -8.09 -0.93
C ILE A 86 -2.32 -7.27 -1.63
N GLU A 87 -1.08 -7.75 -1.57
CA GLU A 87 0.02 -7.20 -2.35
C GLU A 87 0.80 -8.31 -3.06
N TRP A 88 0.91 -8.27 -4.39
CA TRP A 88 1.80 -9.20 -5.11
C TRP A 88 3.28 -8.96 -4.78
N GLY A 89 4.13 -9.98 -4.94
CA GLY A 89 5.59 -9.79 -5.00
C GLY A 89 6.05 -9.05 -6.26
N ASP A 90 7.36 -9.13 -6.57
CA ASP A 90 7.86 -8.78 -7.92
C ASP A 90 7.70 -9.96 -8.90
N ASP A 91 7.01 -11.03 -8.50
CA ASP A 91 6.71 -12.21 -9.30
C ASP A 91 5.19 -12.47 -9.39
N ASP A 92 4.80 -13.49 -10.16
CA ASP A 92 3.40 -13.87 -10.35
C ASP A 92 2.95 -15.04 -9.45
N ASN A 93 3.69 -15.34 -8.38
CA ASN A 93 3.48 -16.51 -7.52
C ASN A 93 3.50 -16.22 -6.02
N THR A 94 3.80 -14.99 -5.62
CA THR A 94 3.91 -14.58 -4.23
C THR A 94 2.89 -13.49 -3.94
N ILE A 95 2.09 -13.65 -2.89
CA ILE A 95 1.24 -12.59 -2.35
C ILE A 95 1.52 -12.38 -0.87
N TYR A 96 1.37 -11.14 -0.43
CA TYR A 96 1.41 -10.74 0.96
C TYR A 96 0.02 -10.33 1.39
N TYR A 97 -0.37 -10.71 2.60
CA TYR A 97 -1.66 -10.37 3.18
C TYR A 97 -1.53 -10.18 4.68
N ILE A 98 -2.53 -9.54 5.27
CA ILE A 98 -2.60 -9.31 6.72
C ILE A 98 -3.60 -10.27 7.35
N LYS A 99 -3.28 -10.77 8.54
CA LYS A 99 -4.22 -11.43 9.47
C LYS A 99 -4.54 -10.53 10.66
N MET A 100 -5.78 -10.63 11.12
CA MET A 100 -6.30 -9.94 12.29
C MET A 100 -6.27 -10.84 13.53
N ASP A 101 -6.23 -10.21 14.71
CA ASP A 101 -6.40 -10.89 15.99
C ASP A 101 -7.88 -11.06 16.39
N ASP A 102 -8.13 -11.67 17.55
CA ASP A 102 -9.48 -11.89 18.09
C ASP A 102 -10.30 -10.59 18.30
N LEU A 103 -9.64 -9.42 18.31
CA LEU A 103 -10.25 -8.09 18.44
C LEU A 103 -10.44 -7.40 17.08
N HIS A 104 -10.24 -8.11 15.97
CA HIS A 104 -10.30 -7.60 14.60
C HIS A 104 -9.26 -6.50 14.35
N ARG A 105 -8.12 -6.57 15.03
CA ARG A 105 -6.99 -5.66 14.79
C ARG A 105 -5.99 -6.33 13.83
N PRO A 106 -5.64 -5.70 12.69
CA PRO A 106 -4.59 -6.19 11.82
C PRO A 106 -3.24 -6.14 12.54
N TYR A 107 -2.57 -7.29 12.65
CA TYR A 107 -1.35 -7.39 13.46
C TYR A 107 -0.26 -8.30 12.89
N GLN A 108 -0.57 -9.19 11.95
CA GLN A 108 0.42 -10.08 11.34
C GLN A 108 0.45 -9.92 9.83
N VAL A 109 1.65 -9.94 9.25
CA VAL A 109 1.87 -10.01 7.80
C VAL A 109 2.37 -11.40 7.44
N TYR A 110 1.72 -12.02 6.46
CA TYR A 110 2.08 -13.31 5.92
C TYR A 110 2.51 -13.22 4.45
N CYS A 111 3.40 -14.13 4.07
CA CYS A 111 3.80 -14.39 2.68
C CYS A 111 3.23 -15.74 2.26
N HIS A 112 2.43 -15.74 1.19
CA HIS A 112 1.86 -16.92 0.59
C HIS A 112 2.47 -17.18 -0.78
N SER A 113 2.87 -18.43 -1.03
CA SER A 113 3.40 -18.88 -2.33
C SER A 113 2.42 -19.81 -3.03
N LEU A 114 2.00 -19.45 -4.23
CA LEU A 114 1.04 -20.23 -5.05
C LEU A 114 1.59 -21.58 -5.55
N ASN A 115 2.91 -21.82 -5.42
CA ASN A 115 3.58 -23.01 -5.94
C ASN A 115 4.06 -23.96 -4.84
N SER A 116 3.54 -23.88 -3.61
CA SER A 116 3.81 -24.93 -2.63
C SER A 116 3.28 -26.25 -3.19
N GLU A 117 4.20 -27.13 -3.63
CA GLU A 117 3.86 -28.44 -4.21
C GLU A 117 3.13 -29.35 -3.19
N GLU A 118 3.04 -28.91 -1.94
CA GLU A 118 2.31 -29.51 -0.84
C GLU A 118 1.22 -28.53 -0.39
N GLU A 119 -0.06 -28.91 -0.52
CA GLU A 119 -1.24 -28.20 0.01
C GLU A 119 -1.21 -28.00 1.56
N GLU A 120 -0.11 -28.38 2.22
CA GLU A 120 0.11 -28.39 3.67
C GLU A 120 1.26 -27.46 4.12
N GLU A 121 1.96 -26.75 3.23
CA GLU A 121 2.94 -25.75 3.66
C GLU A 121 2.23 -24.53 4.27
N GLU A 122 2.55 -24.22 5.53
CA GLU A 122 2.05 -23.04 6.21
C GLU A 122 2.71 -21.78 5.63
N ASP A 123 1.91 -20.75 5.37
CA ASP A 123 2.40 -19.43 4.94
C ASP A 123 3.44 -18.87 5.93
N GLU A 124 4.46 -18.19 5.40
CA GLU A 124 5.53 -17.63 6.20
C GLU A 124 5.06 -16.35 6.93
N LEU A 125 5.16 -16.35 8.26
CA LEU A 125 4.96 -15.14 9.07
C LEU A 125 6.16 -14.21 8.93
N LEU A 126 5.96 -13.02 8.34
CA LEU A 126 7.01 -12.04 8.12
C LEU A 126 7.13 -11.01 9.25
N PHE A 127 6.00 -10.58 9.80
CA PHE A 127 5.94 -9.54 10.82
C PHE A 127 4.75 -9.75 11.75
N GLU A 128 4.95 -9.45 13.04
CA GLU A 128 3.90 -9.49 14.07
C GLU A 128 4.02 -8.26 14.98
N GLU A 129 2.91 -7.56 15.18
CA GLU A 129 2.81 -6.43 16.10
C GLU A 129 2.17 -6.84 17.44
N GLU A 130 3.02 -6.96 18.45
CA GLU A 130 2.65 -7.37 19.81
C GLU A 130 1.93 -6.25 20.61
N ASP A 131 2.10 -4.97 20.26
CA ASP A 131 1.45 -3.86 20.97
C ASP A 131 0.06 -3.56 20.39
N GLU A 132 -0.98 -3.84 21.18
CA GLU A 132 -2.39 -3.64 20.82
C GLU A 132 -2.77 -2.18 20.46
N LEU A 133 -1.91 -1.20 20.76
CA LEU A 133 -2.11 0.19 20.32
C LEU A 133 -1.81 0.41 18.83
N PHE A 134 -1.12 -0.53 18.19
CA PHE A 134 -0.63 -0.41 16.82
C PHE A 134 -1.41 -1.30 15.87
N TRP A 135 -1.68 -0.74 14.70
CA TRP A 135 -2.36 -1.38 13.58
C TRP A 135 -1.35 -1.59 12.47
N VAL A 136 -1.38 -2.78 11.86
CA VAL A 136 -0.52 -3.13 10.74
C VAL A 136 -1.22 -2.80 9.42
N SER A 137 -0.48 -2.26 8.45
CA SER A 137 -0.92 -2.13 7.05
C SER A 137 0.21 -2.47 6.08
N LEU A 138 -0.18 -2.89 4.88
CA LEU A 138 0.72 -3.19 3.76
C LEU A 138 0.60 -2.12 2.68
N GLU A 139 1.73 -1.76 2.09
CA GLU A 139 1.76 -0.85 0.95
C GLU A 139 2.93 -1.20 0.05
N LYS A 140 2.71 -1.31 -1.26
CA LYS A 140 3.80 -1.38 -2.23
C LYS A 140 4.24 0.02 -2.65
N SER A 141 5.54 0.27 -2.62
CA SER A 141 6.14 1.50 -3.15
C SER A 141 5.66 1.82 -4.57
N GLN A 142 5.58 3.10 -4.90
CA GLN A 142 5.07 3.56 -6.20
C GLN A 142 5.86 3.02 -7.42
N ASP A 143 7.13 2.66 -7.24
CA ASP A 143 7.98 2.04 -8.27
C ASP A 143 8.09 0.51 -8.16
N SER A 144 7.28 -0.10 -7.29
CA SER A 144 7.16 -1.54 -7.05
C SER A 144 8.43 -2.24 -6.59
N ASN A 145 9.46 -1.51 -6.17
CA ASN A 145 10.72 -2.13 -5.72
C ASN A 145 10.65 -2.62 -4.28
N TYR A 146 9.77 -2.06 -3.46
CA TYR A 146 9.64 -2.34 -2.04
C TYR A 146 8.20 -2.64 -1.64
N LEU A 147 8.05 -3.59 -0.72
CA LEU A 147 6.86 -3.76 0.11
C LEU A 147 7.15 -3.09 1.46
N PHE A 148 6.29 -2.18 1.87
CA PHE A 148 6.30 -1.55 3.18
C PHE A 148 5.30 -2.22 4.11
N ILE A 149 5.74 -2.46 5.35
CA ILE A 149 4.91 -2.92 6.46
C ILE A 149 4.87 -1.78 7.48
N HIS A 150 3.73 -1.15 7.62
CA HIS A 150 3.53 -0.06 8.56
C HIS A 150 2.95 -0.63 9.84
N SER A 151 3.56 -0.31 10.98
CA SER A 151 2.96 -0.47 12.30
C SER A 151 2.72 0.92 12.87
N SER A 152 1.45 1.31 13.00
CA SER A 152 1.07 2.67 13.41
C SER A 152 -0.01 2.69 14.48
N SER A 153 0.19 3.55 15.47
CA SER A 153 -0.81 4.00 16.43
C SER A 153 -1.26 5.42 16.08
N ALA A 154 -2.17 5.99 16.89
CA ALA A 154 -2.60 7.38 16.72
C ALA A 154 -1.48 8.42 16.84
N GLU A 155 -0.34 8.10 17.49
CA GLU A 155 0.75 9.06 17.71
C GLU A 155 2.15 8.57 17.34
N THR A 156 2.33 7.29 17.00
CA THR A 156 3.65 6.71 16.74
C THR A 156 3.58 5.75 15.57
N SER A 157 4.56 5.83 14.66
CA SER A 157 4.71 4.92 13.52
C SER A 157 6.06 4.22 13.55
N GLU A 158 6.10 3.03 12.95
CA GLU A 158 7.28 2.26 12.54
C GLU A 158 7.01 1.71 11.16
N VAL A 159 8.00 1.76 10.27
CA VAL A 159 7.90 1.26 8.91
C VAL A 159 9.05 0.30 8.68
N HIS A 160 8.70 -0.93 8.32
CA HIS A 160 9.60 -1.95 7.87
C HIS A 160 9.45 -2.13 6.35
N TYR A 161 10.45 -2.72 5.70
CA TYR A 161 10.43 -2.97 4.27
C TYR A 161 11.13 -4.25 3.87
N ILE A 162 10.72 -4.78 2.72
CA ILE A 162 11.38 -5.85 1.98
C ILE A 162 11.68 -5.33 0.58
N HIS A 163 12.88 -5.58 0.06
CA HIS A 163 13.20 -5.32 -1.33
C HIS A 163 12.65 -6.45 -2.20
N LEU A 164 11.62 -6.18 -3.01
CA LEU A 164 10.86 -7.21 -3.73
C LEU A 164 11.66 -7.94 -4.82
N LYS A 165 12.73 -7.32 -5.35
CA LYS A 165 13.64 -7.97 -6.31
C LYS A 165 14.73 -8.84 -5.67
N THR A 166 14.90 -8.74 -4.36
CA THR A 166 15.83 -9.54 -3.56
C THR A 166 15.13 -10.03 -2.28
N PRO A 167 14.01 -10.76 -2.41
CA PRO A 167 13.12 -11.05 -1.27
C PRO A 167 13.75 -11.97 -0.22
N GLU A 168 14.86 -12.66 -0.54
CA GLU A 168 15.64 -13.40 0.46
C GLU A 168 16.38 -12.48 1.46
N GLU A 169 16.42 -11.17 1.18
CA GLU A 169 16.81 -10.17 2.17
C GLU A 169 15.73 -10.06 3.25
N LYS A 170 16.14 -10.27 4.50
CA LYS A 170 15.26 -10.18 5.66
C LYS A 170 14.62 -8.81 5.78
N LEU A 171 13.42 -8.78 6.36
CA LEU A 171 12.71 -7.58 6.78
C LEU A 171 13.63 -6.58 7.48
N GLN A 172 13.65 -5.34 6.98
CA GLN A 172 14.48 -4.25 7.49
C GLN A 172 13.60 -3.11 8.02
N CYS A 173 14.09 -2.37 9.02
CA CYS A 173 13.38 -1.21 9.56
C CYS A 173 13.95 0.08 8.98
N VAL A 174 13.09 1.00 8.51
CA VAL A 174 13.52 2.33 8.07
C VAL A 174 14.04 3.14 9.26
N ALA A 175 13.26 3.18 10.34
CA ALA A 175 13.61 3.86 11.58
C ALA A 175 12.80 3.27 12.75
N GLN A 176 13.46 3.03 13.88
CA GLN A 176 12.79 2.51 15.06
C GLN A 176 11.74 3.51 15.58
N ARG A 177 10.62 2.98 16.11
CA ARG A 177 9.52 3.80 16.62
C ARG A 177 9.98 4.76 17.72
N ARG A 178 9.50 6.00 17.65
CA ARG A 178 9.75 7.05 18.66
C ARG A 178 8.41 7.62 19.09
N LEU A 179 8.15 7.64 20.40
CA LEU A 179 6.89 8.15 20.94
C LEU A 179 6.58 9.54 20.37
N LYS A 180 5.35 9.73 19.87
CA LYS A 180 4.85 10.96 19.23
C LYS A 180 5.45 11.30 17.87
N VAL A 181 6.19 10.37 17.27
CA VAL A 181 6.70 10.50 15.92
C VAL A 181 5.89 9.62 14.98
N LEU A 182 5.09 10.29 14.16
CA LEU A 182 4.45 9.72 12.98
C LEU A 182 5.37 9.95 11.79
N TYR A 183 5.55 8.91 10.99
CA TYR A 183 6.21 9.04 9.71
C TYR A 183 5.69 8.01 8.72
N ASP A 184 5.79 8.39 7.46
CA ASP A 184 5.42 7.60 6.31
C ASP A 184 6.56 7.65 5.28
N VAL A 185 6.69 6.62 4.45
CA VAL A 185 7.85 6.41 3.59
C VAL A 185 7.43 5.99 2.20
N GLU A 186 8.03 6.64 1.21
CA GLU A 186 7.97 6.24 -0.18
C GLU A 186 9.37 6.06 -0.76
N HIS A 187 9.48 5.32 -1.86
CA HIS A 187 10.74 5.11 -2.55
C HIS A 187 10.82 5.91 -3.85
N ARG A 188 11.98 6.55 -4.08
CA ARG A 188 12.32 7.07 -5.40
C ARG A 188 13.83 7.15 -5.59
N ASN A 189 14.31 6.56 -6.69
CA ASN A 189 15.69 6.72 -7.17
C ASN A 189 16.76 6.50 -6.08
N GLY A 190 16.64 5.40 -5.32
CA GLY A 190 17.58 5.03 -4.26
C GLY A 190 17.47 5.90 -3.00
N SER A 191 16.38 6.65 -2.84
CA SER A 191 16.13 7.50 -1.68
C SER A 191 14.78 7.19 -1.04
N TRP A 192 14.74 7.25 0.29
CA TRP A 192 13.49 7.34 1.04
C TRP A 192 12.97 8.75 1.01
N PHE A 193 11.70 8.89 0.63
CA PHE A 193 10.91 10.11 0.75
C PHE A 193 10.06 9.97 2.00
N ILE A 194 10.28 10.86 2.96
CA ILE A 194 9.74 10.70 4.31
C ILE A 194 8.83 11.86 4.64
N VAL A 195 7.58 11.56 4.96
CA VAL A 195 6.62 12.52 5.49
C VAL A 195 6.52 12.32 6.99
N THR A 196 6.96 13.28 7.80
CA THR A 196 7.09 13.04 9.25
C THR A 196 6.84 14.24 10.14
N ASN A 197 6.30 14.03 11.34
CA ASN A 197 6.12 15.09 12.34
C ASN A 197 7.31 15.23 13.33
N VAL A 198 8.50 14.72 12.98
CA VAL A 198 9.71 14.87 13.83
C VAL A 198 9.94 16.31 14.26
N ASN A 199 10.63 16.46 15.40
CA ASN A 199 10.89 17.74 16.05
C ASN A 199 9.60 18.47 16.47
N GLN A 200 8.55 17.71 16.82
CA GLN A 200 7.27 18.23 17.29
C GLN A 200 6.61 19.18 16.29
N THR A 201 6.72 18.86 15.00
CA THR A 201 6.09 19.64 13.95
C THR A 201 4.61 19.29 13.85
N VAL A 202 3.75 20.28 13.64
CA VAL A 202 2.29 20.08 13.70
C VAL A 202 1.69 19.58 12.39
N ASN A 203 2.38 19.82 11.27
CA ASN A 203 1.82 19.69 9.92
C ASN A 203 2.66 18.81 8.99
N LYS A 204 3.55 17.99 9.58
CA LYS A 204 4.53 17.11 8.94
C LYS A 204 5.55 17.85 8.03
N ARG A 205 6.75 17.31 7.98
CA ARG A 205 7.87 17.73 7.14
C ARG A 205 7.95 16.81 5.94
N PHE A 206 8.48 17.31 4.83
CA PHE A 206 8.97 16.46 3.75
C PHE A 206 10.50 16.39 3.85
N MET A 207 11.00 15.19 4.11
CA MET A 207 12.42 14.90 4.26
C MET A 207 12.84 13.79 3.29
N MET A 208 14.13 13.66 3.04
CA MET A 208 14.69 12.54 2.29
C MET A 208 16.00 12.06 2.88
N CYS A 209 16.38 10.82 2.56
CA CYS A 209 17.71 10.27 2.78
C CYS A 209 17.96 9.12 1.82
N GLU A 210 19.19 8.61 1.75
CA GLU A 210 19.50 7.38 1.03
C GLU A 210 18.66 6.20 1.57
N ALA A 211 18.24 5.31 0.67
CA ALA A 211 17.40 4.16 0.98
C ALA A 211 18.17 3.09 1.80
N LEU A 212 18.40 3.38 3.07
CA LEU A 212 19.15 2.54 4.01
C LEU A 212 18.30 2.16 5.23
N PRO A 213 18.60 1.03 5.88
CA PRO A 213 17.95 0.67 7.14
C PRO A 213 18.42 1.56 8.28
N ASN A 214 17.56 1.79 9.27
CA ASN A 214 17.84 2.57 10.48
C ASN A 214 18.43 3.96 10.20
N CYS A 215 17.94 4.64 9.16
CA CYS A 215 18.50 5.86 8.60
C CYS A 215 18.00 7.15 9.25
N GLN A 216 17.34 7.09 10.42
CA GLN A 216 16.69 8.24 11.07
C GLN A 216 17.60 9.47 11.26
N ASP A 217 18.90 9.25 11.48
CA ASP A 217 19.87 10.33 11.70
C ASP A 217 20.36 10.96 10.38
N LEU A 218 19.98 10.38 9.24
CA LEU A 218 20.33 10.84 7.89
C LEU A 218 19.21 11.66 7.23
N TRP A 219 18.04 11.78 7.87
CA TRP A 219 16.90 12.49 7.32
C TRP A 219 17.21 13.98 7.16
N GLN A 220 17.03 14.50 5.93
CA GLN A 220 17.29 15.89 5.59
C GLN A 220 16.06 16.53 4.96
N ASP A 221 15.80 17.80 5.28
CA ASP A 221 14.72 18.55 4.66
C ASP A 221 14.95 18.70 3.15
N VAL A 222 13.87 18.58 2.38
CA VAL A 222 13.89 18.90 0.94
C VAL A 222 13.77 20.41 0.75
N SER A 223 14.67 21.00 -0.03
CA SER A 223 14.74 22.45 -0.25
C SER A 223 14.82 22.86 -1.71
N ASP A 224 14.23 24.00 -2.05
CA ASP A 224 14.36 24.69 -3.34
C ASP A 224 14.98 26.08 -3.14
N GLU A 225 16.02 26.42 -3.89
CA GLU A 225 16.76 27.70 -3.80
C GLU A 225 17.07 28.20 -2.37
N LYS A 226 17.30 27.26 -1.42
CA LYS A 226 17.55 27.44 0.04
C LYS A 226 16.32 27.55 0.95
N GLU A 227 15.11 27.44 0.41
CA GLU A 227 13.88 27.36 1.20
C GLU A 227 13.47 25.90 1.40
N ILE A 228 13.19 25.50 2.63
CA ILE A 228 12.63 24.18 2.92
C ILE A 228 11.19 24.15 2.39
N LEU A 229 10.89 23.19 1.52
CA LEU A 229 9.59 23.11 0.84
C LEU A 229 8.43 22.91 1.84
N PHE A 230 8.63 22.00 2.80
CA PHE A 230 7.66 21.68 3.86
C PHE A 230 8.38 21.47 5.18
N ASN A 231 8.42 22.51 6.01
CA ASN A 231 9.13 22.53 7.28
C ASN A 231 8.29 22.06 8.49
N GLY A 232 7.05 21.63 8.25
CA GLY A 232 6.10 21.20 9.30
C GLY A 232 5.53 22.30 10.19
N GLY A 233 5.68 23.57 9.79
CA GLY A 233 5.06 24.71 10.45
C GLY A 233 3.55 24.86 10.15
N GLU A 234 2.93 25.92 10.64
CA GLU A 234 1.47 26.09 10.64
C GLU A 234 0.85 26.47 9.27
N VAL A 235 1.67 26.76 8.26
CA VAL A 235 1.21 27.33 6.98
C VAL A 235 0.67 26.25 6.03
N ARG A 236 1.44 25.17 5.84
CA ARG A 236 1.11 24.07 4.94
C ARG A 236 1.11 22.77 5.73
N ALA A 237 0.06 21.98 5.57
CA ALA A 237 -0.04 20.61 6.08
C ALA A 237 0.12 19.62 4.94
N ILE A 238 0.94 18.58 5.12
CA ILE A 238 1.07 17.46 4.19
C ILE A 238 0.17 16.32 4.63
N ASP A 239 -0.61 15.81 3.69
CA ASP A 239 -1.35 14.54 3.85
C ASP A 239 -0.50 13.39 3.28
N THR A 240 -0.18 13.43 1.97
CA THR A 240 0.55 12.38 1.24
C THR A 240 1.55 12.95 0.23
N ILE A 241 2.56 12.16 -0.14
CA ILE A 241 3.49 12.43 -1.24
C ILE A 241 3.49 11.23 -2.19
N THR A 242 3.26 11.47 -3.47
CA THR A 242 3.34 10.45 -4.52
C THR A 242 4.52 10.77 -5.44
N PRO A 243 5.62 9.99 -5.40
CA PRO A 243 6.77 10.23 -6.25
C PRO A 243 6.58 9.69 -7.68
N PHE A 244 7.08 10.42 -8.67
CA PHE A 244 7.21 10.00 -10.06
C PHE A 244 8.66 10.18 -10.51
N VAL A 245 8.98 9.71 -11.72
CA VAL A 245 10.34 9.78 -12.29
C VAL A 245 10.92 11.19 -12.25
N HIS A 246 10.15 12.24 -12.60
CA HIS A 246 10.67 13.61 -12.71
C HIS A 246 10.06 14.62 -11.72
N HIS A 247 9.07 14.20 -10.91
CA HIS A 247 8.41 15.08 -9.96
C HIS A 247 7.76 14.29 -8.84
N ALA A 248 7.37 14.94 -7.75
CA ALA A 248 6.44 14.41 -6.77
C ALA A 248 5.18 15.27 -6.72
N VAL A 249 4.05 14.60 -6.52
CA VAL A 249 2.76 15.25 -6.26
C VAL A 249 2.51 15.19 -4.76
N ILE A 250 2.34 16.35 -4.14
CA ILE A 250 2.11 16.46 -2.70
C ILE A 250 0.69 16.96 -2.50
N THR A 251 -0.10 16.23 -1.72
CA THR A 251 -1.45 16.63 -1.35
C THR A 251 -1.49 17.09 0.10
N GLY A 252 -2.40 18.02 0.40
CA GLY A 252 -2.52 18.54 1.75
C GLY A 252 -3.39 19.78 1.83
N ARG A 253 -3.06 20.68 2.77
CA ARG A 253 -3.88 21.86 3.07
C ARG A 253 -3.05 23.12 3.27
N GLU A 254 -3.58 24.26 2.80
CA GLU A 254 -3.04 25.60 3.06
C GLU A 254 -4.19 26.60 3.14
N GLY A 255 -4.21 27.45 4.18
CA GLY A 255 -5.28 28.42 4.41
C GLY A 255 -6.66 27.76 4.58
N GLY A 256 -6.71 26.54 5.10
CA GLY A 256 -7.95 25.77 5.34
C GLY A 256 -8.52 25.05 4.11
N LEU A 257 -7.88 25.15 2.94
CA LEU A 257 -8.35 24.54 1.70
C LEU A 257 -7.43 23.38 1.27
N PRO A 258 -7.98 22.33 0.62
CA PRO A 258 -7.17 21.32 -0.05
C PRO A 258 -6.26 21.93 -1.10
N ARG A 259 -5.06 21.38 -1.23
CA ARG A 259 -4.02 21.80 -2.15
C ARG A 259 -3.31 20.60 -2.76
N VAL A 260 -2.78 20.84 -3.95
CA VAL A 260 -1.86 19.95 -4.65
C VAL A 260 -0.65 20.80 -5.02
N TRP A 261 0.54 20.35 -4.63
CA TRP A 261 1.80 20.92 -5.05
C TRP A 261 2.54 19.93 -5.94
N ILE A 262 3.23 20.42 -6.95
CA ILE A 262 4.09 19.63 -7.81
C ILE A 262 5.52 20.10 -7.58
N VAL A 263 6.39 19.19 -7.15
CA VAL A 263 7.80 19.45 -6.92
C VAL A 263 8.59 18.68 -7.96
N SER A 264 9.28 19.38 -8.86
CA SER A 264 10.13 18.74 -9.87
C SER A 264 11.47 18.34 -9.27
N PHE A 265 12.07 17.28 -9.80
CA PHE A 265 13.44 16.89 -9.52
C PHE A 265 14.31 17.26 -10.73
N ASP A 266 15.48 17.83 -10.49
CA ASP A 266 16.43 18.07 -11.57
C ASP A 266 17.00 16.72 -12.04
N ASP A 267 16.93 16.44 -13.35
CA ASP A 267 17.43 15.21 -13.98
C ASP A 267 18.95 14.97 -13.79
N ASN A 268 19.66 15.93 -13.18
CA ASN A 268 21.08 15.81 -12.84
C ASN A 268 21.34 15.10 -11.50
N ASP A 269 20.32 14.83 -10.68
CA ASP A 269 20.47 14.06 -9.46
C ASP A 269 20.43 12.54 -9.75
N ARG A 270 21.61 12.07 -10.18
CA ARG A 270 22.09 10.67 -10.24
C ARG A 270 21.49 9.79 -11.32
N SER A 271 22.04 9.95 -12.51
CA SER A 271 22.30 8.85 -13.45
C SER A 271 23.78 8.45 -13.38
N GLU A 272 24.18 7.69 -12.35
CA GLU A 272 25.43 6.93 -12.42
C GLU A 272 25.22 5.53 -11.80
N GLU A 273 25.12 4.56 -12.72
CA GLU A 273 25.30 3.09 -12.63
C GLU A 273 24.21 2.22 -11.99
#